data_AF-A0AAW9BPD5-F1
#
_entry.id   AF-A0AAW9BPD5-F1
#
_cell.length_a   1.000
_cell.length_b   1.000
_cell.length_c   1.000
_cell.angle_alpha   90.00
_cell.angle_beta   90.00
_cell.angle_gamma   90.00
#
_symmetry.space_group_name_H-M   'P 1'
#
loop_
_entity.id
_entity.type
_entity.pdbx_description
1 polymer ?
#
loop_
_entity_poly.entity_id
_entity_poly.type
_entity_poly.pdbx_seq_one_letter_code
_entity_poly.pdbx_strand_id
1 'polypeptide(L)'
;TSIMLIAFVLLFVFSCVLALSPEQLAQAKAQNVSVLSYLANATDNPFIATLGPLVAFVAITSSFLGHFLGARESLNGLITKHSNLSETRIDRISVVVLFLSIWAAA
;
A
#
# COMPACT_ATOMS: atom_id res chain seq x y z
N THR A 1 -16.91 8.77 -13.10
CA THR A 1 -16.49 7.47 -12.54
C THR A 1 -15.70 7.60 -11.24
N SER A 2 -14.71 8.50 -11.14
CA SER A 2 -13.87 8.64 -9.93
C SER A 2 -14.66 8.96 -8.65
N ILE A 3 -15.71 9.80 -8.73
CA ILE A 3 -16.55 10.13 -7.57
C ILE A 3 -17.26 8.89 -7.00
N MET A 4 -17.75 8.01 -7.86
CA MET A 4 -18.42 6.77 -7.44
C MET A 4 -17.46 5.83 -6.73
N LEU A 5 -16.23 5.67 -7.25
CA LEU A 5 -15.20 4.85 -6.62
C LEU A 5 -14.76 5.44 -5.27
N ILE A 6 -14.58 6.76 -5.20
CA ILE A 6 -14.22 7.44 -3.95
C ILE A 6 -15.33 7.24 -2.90
N ALA A 7 -16.59 7.47 -3.27
CA ALA A 7 -17.71 7.29 -2.36
C ALA A 7 -17.82 5.84 -1.85
N PHE A 8 -17.65 4.86 -2.74
CA PHE A 8 -17.64 3.44 -2.37
C PHE A 8 -16.49 3.11 -1.41
N VAL A 9 -15.27 3.55 -1.70
CA VAL A 9 -14.09 3.30 -0.85
C VAL A 9 -14.27 3.94 0.52
N LEU A 10 -14.75 5.19 0.59
CA LEU A 10 -14.99 5.87 1.86
C LEU A 10 -16.09 5.17 2.67
N LEU A 11 -17.21 4.79 2.04
CA LEU A 11 -18.27 4.05 2.71
C LEU A 11 -17.78 2.70 3.23
N PHE A 12 -16.96 2.00 2.46
CA PHE A 12 -16.32 0.75 2.90
C PHE A 12 -15.43 0.96 4.13
N VAL A 13 -14.57 1.99 4.13
CA VAL A 13 -13.71 2.32 5.28
C VAL A 13 -14.56 2.63 6.53
N PHE A 14 -15.60 3.46 6.40
CA PHE A 14 -16.49 3.76 7.53
C PHE A 14 -17.22 2.52 8.04
N SER A 15 -17.67 1.63 7.14
CA SER A 15 -18.27 0.34 7.52
C SER A 15 -17.33 -0.50 8.38
N CYS A 16 -16.05 -0.62 7.99
CA CYS A 16 -15.06 -1.33 8.79
C CYS A 16 -14.80 -0.69 10.17
N VAL A 17 -14.78 0.65 10.25
CA VAL A 17 -14.61 1.38 11.52
C VAL A 17 -15.83 1.22 12.44
N LEU A 18 -17.04 1.15 11.88
CA LEU A 18 -18.26 0.90 12.67
C LEU A 18 -18.39 -0.57 13.11
N ALA A 19 -17.78 -1.50 12.37
CA ALA A 19 -17.78 -2.93 12.68
C ALA A 19 -16.75 -3.35 13.73
N LEU A 20 -15.67 -2.57 13.92
CA LEU A 20 -14.58 -2.89 14.85
C LEU A 20 -14.50 -1.86 15.98
N SER A 21 -14.25 -2.33 17.21
CA SER A 21 -13.96 -1.42 18.32
C SER A 21 -12.57 -0.77 18.18
N PRO A 22 -12.32 0.37 18.85
CA PRO A 22 -10.99 0.97 18.90
C PRO A 22 -9.91 -0.01 19.43
N GLU A 23 -10.24 -0.87 20.39
CA GLU A 23 -9.31 -1.88 20.89
C GLU A 23 -8.97 -2.93 19.82
N GLN A 24 -9.96 -3.37 19.04
CA GLN A 24 -9.76 -4.32 17.94
C GLN A 24 -8.88 -3.74 16.83
N LEU A 25 -9.07 -2.46 16.49
CA LEU A 25 -8.20 -1.76 15.53
C LEU A 25 -6.76 -1.64 16.04
N ALA A 26 -6.59 -1.35 17.34
CA ALA A 26 -5.27 -1.32 17.96
C ALA A 26 -4.61 -2.71 17.95
N GLN A 27 -5.38 -3.77 18.18
CA GLN A 27 -4.90 -5.14 18.10
C GLN A 27 -4.51 -5.53 16.66
N ALA A 28 -5.34 -5.21 15.66
CA ALA A 28 -5.04 -5.47 14.25
C ALA A 28 -3.73 -4.78 13.83
N LYS A 29 -3.54 -3.53 14.30
CA LYS A 29 -2.28 -2.79 14.11
C LYS A 29 -1.10 -3.47 14.82
N ALA A 30 -1.26 -3.90 16.07
CA ALA A 30 -0.21 -4.58 16.83
C ALA A 30 0.21 -5.91 16.18
N GLN A 31 -0.75 -6.62 15.58
CA GLN A 31 -0.51 -7.84 14.81
C GLN A 31 0.03 -7.59 13.39
N ASN A 32 0.08 -6.33 12.94
CA ASN A 32 0.49 -5.94 11.60
C ASN A 32 -0.30 -6.68 10.49
N VAL A 33 -1.61 -6.82 10.69
CA VAL A 33 -2.53 -7.41 9.72
C VAL A 33 -3.49 -6.36 9.17
N SER A 34 -3.98 -6.58 7.95
CA SER A 34 -5.00 -5.69 7.39
C SER A 34 -6.34 -5.84 8.13
N VAL A 35 -7.12 -4.76 8.15
CA VAL A 35 -8.46 -4.73 8.77
C VAL A 35 -9.37 -5.83 8.22
N LEU A 36 -9.29 -6.11 6.92
CA LEU A 36 -10.02 -7.21 6.27
C LEU A 36 -9.58 -8.59 6.79
N SER A 37 -8.27 -8.80 6.98
CA SER A 37 -7.74 -10.05 7.52
C SER A 37 -8.11 -10.23 8.99
N TYR A 38 -8.14 -9.14 9.76
CA TYR A 38 -8.60 -9.16 11.15
C TYR A 38 -10.10 -9.49 11.23
N LEU A 39 -10.95 -8.83 10.43
CA LEU A 39 -12.38 -9.11 10.35
C LEU A 39 -12.66 -10.55 9.90
N ALA A 40 -11.91 -11.08 8.94
CA ALA A 40 -11.98 -12.47 8.53
C ALA A 40 -11.81 -13.43 9.71
N ASN A 41 -10.77 -13.20 10.52
CA ASN A 41 -10.46 -14.05 11.67
C ASN A 41 -11.49 -13.89 12.80
N ALA A 42 -12.04 -12.69 12.99
CA ALA A 42 -12.98 -12.41 14.08
C ALA A 42 -14.42 -12.87 13.79
N THR A 43 -14.84 -12.88 12.52
CA THR A 43 -16.22 -13.21 12.12
C THR A 43 -16.41 -14.65 11.64
N ASP A 44 -15.32 -15.41 11.50
CA ASP A 44 -15.28 -16.79 11.00
C ASP A 44 -16.08 -16.97 9.68
N ASN A 45 -16.09 -15.91 8.85
CA ASN A 45 -16.86 -15.87 7.61
C ASN A 45 -15.99 -16.35 6.43
N PRO A 46 -16.32 -17.47 5.77
CA PRO A 46 -15.48 -18.07 4.74
C PRO A 46 -15.28 -17.17 3.50
N PHE A 47 -16.24 -16.28 3.21
CA PHE A 47 -16.12 -15.34 2.09
C PHE A 47 -15.06 -14.27 2.38
N ILE A 48 -15.10 -13.68 3.59
CA ILE A 48 -14.15 -12.64 4.01
C ILE A 48 -12.76 -13.26 4.25
N ALA A 49 -12.69 -14.48 4.80
CA ALA A 49 -11.43 -15.20 5.00
C ALA A 49 -10.67 -15.49 3.70
N THR A 50 -11.40 -15.74 2.61
CA THR A 50 -10.77 -16.02 1.31
C THR A 50 -10.47 -14.73 0.54
N LEU A 51 -11.43 -13.80 0.47
CA LEU A 51 -11.28 -12.59 -0.36
C LEU A 51 -10.57 -11.44 0.35
N GLY A 52 -10.66 -11.34 1.68
CA GLY A 52 -10.05 -10.27 2.46
C GLY A 52 -8.54 -10.15 2.25
N PRO A 53 -7.77 -11.24 2.42
CA PRO A 53 -6.33 -11.25 2.14
C PRO A 53 -6.01 -10.96 0.67
N LEU A 54 -6.79 -11.48 -0.28
CA LEU A 54 -6.59 -11.22 -1.71
C LEU A 54 -6.78 -9.74 -2.06
N VAL A 55 -7.86 -9.12 -1.57
CA VAL A 55 -8.13 -7.69 -1.76
C VAL A 55 -7.03 -6.86 -1.10
N ALA A 56 -6.61 -7.22 0.12
CA ALA A 56 -5.51 -6.53 0.80
C ALA A 56 -4.20 -6.62 0.01
N PHE A 57 -3.86 -7.80 -0.53
CA PHE A 57 -2.66 -7.99 -1.35
C PHE A 57 -2.68 -7.12 -2.62
N VAL A 58 -3.80 -7.12 -3.35
CA VAL A 58 -3.95 -6.30 -4.57
C VAL A 58 -3.88 -4.81 -4.24
N ALA A 59 -4.54 -4.38 -3.16
CA ALA A 59 -4.52 -2.98 -2.71
C ALA A 59 -3.11 -2.52 -2.30
N ILE A 60 -2.38 -3.34 -1.53
CA ILE A 60 -1.00 -3.03 -1.11
C ILE A 60 -0.08 -2.98 -2.33
N THR A 61 -0.15 -3.98 -3.21
CA THR A 61 0.72 -4.08 -4.40
C THR A 61 0.47 -2.91 -5.35
N SER A 62 -0.79 -2.60 -5.65
CA SER A 62 -1.12 -1.47 -6.53
C SER A 62 -0.69 -0.11 -5.95
N SER A 63 -0.93 0.09 -4.64
CA SER A 63 -0.46 1.29 -3.94
C SER A 63 1.07 1.40 -3.96
N PHE A 64 1.78 0.31 -3.66
CA PHE A 64 3.23 0.25 -3.66
C PHE A 64 3.81 0.56 -5.04
N LEU A 65 3.31 -0.07 -6.11
CA LEU A 65 3.80 0.15 -7.47
C LEU A 65 3.60 1.60 -7.92
N GLY A 66 2.45 2.21 -7.60
CA GLY A 66 2.21 3.61 -7.92
C GLY A 66 3.21 4.55 -7.24
N HIS A 67 3.46 4.35 -5.95
CA HIS A 67 4.44 5.15 -5.20
C HIS A 67 5.88 4.88 -5.65
N PHE A 68 6.25 3.62 -5.87
CA PHE A 68 7.59 3.21 -6.30
C PHE A 68 7.92 3.76 -7.68
N LEU A 69 7.02 3.62 -8.66
CA LEU A 69 7.22 4.14 -10.01
C LEU A 69 7.26 5.67 -10.02
N GLY A 70 6.36 6.33 -9.29
CA GLY A 70 6.36 7.79 -9.16
C GLY A 70 7.65 8.33 -8.52
N ALA A 71 8.12 7.69 -7.45
CA ALA A 71 9.38 8.07 -6.79
C ALA A 71 10.59 7.82 -7.69
N ARG A 72 10.61 6.69 -8.41
CA ARG A 72 11.67 6.34 -9.38
C ARG A 72 11.74 7.34 -10.52
N GLU A 73 10.62 7.67 -11.12
CA GLU A 73 10.57 8.65 -12.21
C GLU A 73 10.98 10.04 -11.74
N SER A 74 10.51 10.47 -10.55
CA SER A 74 10.91 11.73 -9.93
C SER A 74 12.42 11.78 -9.67
N LEU A 75 13.00 10.73 -9.07
CA LEU A 75 14.42 10.67 -8.76
C LEU A 75 15.30 10.60 -10.03
N ASN A 76 14.89 9.80 -11.02
CA ASN A 76 15.55 9.79 -12.34
C ASN A 76 15.54 11.20 -12.94
N GLY A 77 14.39 11.88 -12.94
CA GLY A 77 14.27 13.25 -13.46
C GLY A 77 15.14 14.27 -12.74
N LEU A 78 15.33 14.13 -11.42
CA LEU A 78 16.23 14.98 -10.64
C LEU A 78 17.70 14.73 -11.00
N ILE A 79 18.13 13.46 -11.02
CA ILE A 79 19.53 13.12 -11.30
C ILE A 79 19.92 13.52 -12.73
N THR A 80 19.05 13.31 -13.71
CA THR A 80 19.30 13.70 -15.11
C THR A 80 19.47 15.21 -15.27
N LYS A 81 18.75 16.03 -14.48
CA LYS A 81 18.90 17.50 -14.53
C LYS A 81 20.23 18.00 -13.94
N HIS A 82 20.83 17.23 -13.04
CA HIS A 82 22.03 17.64 -12.29
C HIS A 82 23.27 16.80 -12.64
N SER A 83 23.20 15.92 -13.64
CA SER A 83 24.28 15.00 -13.98
C SER A 83 24.27 14.58 -15.45
N ASN A 84 25.45 14.32 -16.03
CA ASN A 84 25.62 13.83 -17.41
C ASN A 84 25.77 12.29 -17.48
N LEU A 85 25.19 11.57 -16.51
CA LEU A 85 25.24 10.10 -16.50
C LEU A 85 24.28 9.51 -17.55
N SER A 86 24.57 8.29 -18.00
CA SER A 86 23.66 7.57 -18.88
C SER A 86 22.37 7.17 -18.16
N GLU A 87 21.25 7.17 -18.88
CA GLU A 87 19.93 6.82 -18.34
C GLU A 87 19.93 5.46 -17.61
N THR A 88 20.63 4.46 -18.15
CA THR A 88 20.75 3.13 -17.52
C THR A 88 21.44 3.18 -16.16
N ARG A 89 22.43 4.07 -16.00
CA ARG A 89 23.15 4.21 -14.72
C ARG A 89 22.30 4.98 -13.71
N ILE A 90 21.61 6.03 -14.16
CA ILE A 90 20.67 6.79 -13.33
C ILE A 90 19.57 5.87 -12.82
N ASP A 91 18.99 5.05 -13.69
CA ASP A 91 17.92 4.13 -13.32
C ASP A 91 18.36 3.10 -12.27
N ARG A 92 19.56 2.52 -12.46
CA ARG A 92 20.13 1.59 -11.49
C ARG A 92 20.37 2.27 -10.14
N ILE A 93 20.92 3.48 -10.13
CA ILE A 93 21.14 4.26 -8.91
C ILE A 93 19.80 4.51 -8.20
N SER A 94 18.78 4.99 -8.93
CA SER A 94 17.47 5.29 -8.35
C SER A 94 16.80 4.05 -7.77
N VAL A 95 16.86 2.91 -8.45
CA VAL A 95 16.32 1.65 -7.92
C VAL A 95 17.06 1.22 -6.66
N VAL A 96 18.39 1.33 -6.62
CA VAL A 96 19.19 1.00 -5.43
C VAL A 96 18.85 1.95 -4.26
N VAL A 97 18.79 3.26 -4.52
CA VAL A 97 18.44 4.26 -3.49
C VAL A 97 17.04 4.01 -2.95
N LEU A 98 16.05 3.75 -3.81
CA LEU A 98 14.69 3.46 -3.38
C LEU A 98 14.60 2.15 -2.60
N PHE A 99 15.28 1.09 -3.06
CA PHE A 99 15.32 -0.18 -2.35
C PHE A 99 15.92 -0.04 -0.95
N LEU A 100 17.07 0.64 -0.82
CA LEU A 100 17.71 0.90 0.47
C LEU A 100 16.84 1.79 1.36
N SER A 101 16.16 2.79 0.79
CA SER A 101 15.24 3.66 1.53
C SER A 101 14.05 2.88 2.09
N ILE A 102 13.45 1.98 1.29
CA ILE A 102 12.35 1.12 1.73
C ILE A 102 12.82 0.18 2.85
N TRP A 103 13.97 -0.45 2.67
CA TRP A 103 14.53 -1.36 3.67
C TRP A 103 14.86 -0.65 4.99
N ALA A 104 15.41 0.56 4.94
CA ALA A 104 15.71 1.35 6.13
C ALA A 104 14.46 1.84 6.89
N ALA A 105 13.32 1.95 6.21
CA ALA A 105 12.05 2.39 6.80
C ALA A 105 11.17 1.24 7.32
N ALA A 106 11.42 0.01 6.86
CA ALA A 106 10.72 -1.21 7.26
C ALA A 106 11.16 -1.69 8.66
#